data_AF-A0AAW0HJW9-F1
#
_entry.id   AF-A0AAW0HJW9-F1
#
_cell.length_a   1.000
_cell.length_b   1.000
_cell.length_c   1.000
_cell.angle_alpha   90.00
_cell.angle_beta   90.00
_cell.angle_gamma   90.00
#
_symmetry.space_group_name_H-M   'P 1'
#
loop_
_entity.id
_entity.type
_entity.pdbx_description
1 polymer ?
#
loop_
_entity_poly.entity_id
_entity_poly.type
_entity_poly.pdbx_seq_one_letter_code
_entity_poly.pdbx_strand_id
1 'polypeptide(L)' 'NEIFYDCITFNAKHKWCSLNKTFQGYWKYCSLSDYAQCAFPFWFRHMIYWDCTEDGEVFGKRWCSLTPNFNKDQIWKYCI' A
#
# COMPACT_ATOMS: atom_id res chain seq x y z
N ASN A 1 9.03 -14.87 6.38
CA ASN A 1 8.19 -13.78 6.93
C ASN A 1 7.85 -12.82 5.81
N GLU A 2 6.62 -12.91 5.32
CA GLU A 2 6.09 -11.97 4.33
C GLU A 2 5.39 -10.82 5.07
N ILE A 3 5.52 -9.59 4.56
CA ILE A 3 4.85 -8.41 5.11
C ILE A 3 3.85 -7.94 4.06
N PHE A 4 2.59 -7.83 4.47
CA PHE A 4 1.51 -7.33 3.63
C PHE A 4 1.08 -5.96 4.13
N TYR A 5 1.12 -4.98 3.23
CA TYR A 5 0.75 -3.59 3.52
C TYR A 5 -0.71 -3.29 3.18
N ASP A 6 -1.35 -4.18 2.42
CA ASP A 6 -2.74 -4.08 1.98
C ASP A 6 -3.46 -5.42 2.20
N CYS A 7 -4.76 -5.41 1.98
CA CYS A 7 -5.62 -6.57 2.09
C CYS A 7 -5.27 -7.66 1.07
N ILE A 8 -5.16 -8.90 1.56
CA ILE A 8 -4.74 -10.07 0.77
C ILE A 8 -5.92 -11.00 0.48
N THR A 9 -5.81 -11.78 -0.60
CA THR A 9 -6.76 -12.86 -0.96
C THR A 9 -6.20 -14.25 -0.65
N PHE A 10 -5.24 -14.34 0.29
CA PHE A 10 -4.56 -15.60 0.57
C PHE A 10 -5.53 -16.63 1.15
N ASN A 11 -5.70 -17.76 0.45
CA ASN A 11 -6.61 -18.85 0.81
C ASN A 11 -8.05 -18.43 1.15
N ALA A 12 -8.51 -17.31 0.60
CA ALA A 12 -9.82 -16.76 0.86
C ALA A 12 -10.46 -16.21 -0.42
N LYS A 13 -11.78 -16.35 -0.53
CA LYS A 13 -12.55 -15.78 -1.64
C LYS A 13 -12.62 -14.25 -1.56
N HIS A 14 -12.57 -13.71 -0.35
CA HIS A 14 -12.66 -12.27 -0.08
C HIS A 14 -11.35 -11.75 0.50
N LYS A 15 -11.04 -10.48 0.21
CA LYS A 15 -9.88 -9.79 0.75
C LYS A 15 -9.98 -9.63 2.26
N TRP A 16 -8.89 -9.91 2.97
CA TRP A 16 -8.81 -9.83 4.42
C TRP A 16 -7.46 -9.26 4.87
N CYS A 17 -7.42 -8.77 6.10
CA CYS A 17 -6.19 -8.30 6.74
C CYS A 17 -6.10 -8.80 8.18
N SER A 18 -4.88 -8.87 8.71
CA SER A 18 -4.68 -9.13 10.13
C SER A 18 -4.97 -7.89 10.95
N LEU A 19 -5.54 -8.09 12.14
CA LEU A 19 -5.77 -6.99 13.09
C LEU A 19 -4.49 -6.60 13.85
N ASN A 20 -3.48 -7.45 13.81
CA ASN A 20 -2.19 -7.24 14.47
C ASN A 20 -1.08 -7.14 13.42
N LYS A 21 0.02 -6.46 13.77
CA LYS A 21 1.22 -6.38 12.93
C LYS A 21 1.80 -7.76 12.60
N THR A 22 1.74 -8.68 13.56
CA THR A 22 2.13 -10.08 13.37
C THR A 22 0.87 -10.93 13.40
N PHE A 23 0.69 -11.77 12.38
CA PHE A 23 -0.48 -12.64 12.30
C PHE A 23 -0.46 -13.66 13.44
N GLN A 24 -1.50 -13.61 14.28
CA GLN A 24 -1.68 -14.48 15.45
C GLN A 24 -3.07 -15.14 15.45
N GLY A 25 -3.73 -15.21 14.29
CA GLY A 25 -5.10 -15.73 14.15
C GLY A 25 -6.19 -14.66 14.21
N TYR A 26 -5.87 -13.41 14.55
CA TYR A 26 -6.82 -12.29 14.50
C TYR A 26 -6.85 -11.66 13.11
N TRP A 27 -8.00 -11.75 12.44
CA TRP A 27 -8.22 -11.23 11.09
C TRP A 27 -9.66 -10.74 10.89
N LYS A 28 -9.86 -9.90 9.88
CA LYS A 28 -11.19 -9.50 9.40
C LYS A 28 -11.20 -9.38 7.88
N TYR A 29 -12.39 -9.47 7.29
CA TYR A 29 -12.57 -9.07 5.90
C TYR A 29 -12.41 -7.56 5.75
N CYS A 30 -11.78 -7.16 4.66
CA CYS A 30 -11.51 -5.76 4.41
C CYS A 30 -12.75 -5.03 3.89
N SER A 31 -13.00 -3.87 4.49
CA SER A 31 -13.88 -2.83 3.98
C SER A 31 -13.08 -1.76 3.23
N LEU A 32 -13.75 -0.78 2.63
CA LEU A 32 -13.08 0.31 1.89
C LEU A 32 -12.06 1.08 2.73
N SER A 33 -12.27 1.21 4.04
CA SER A 33 -11.35 1.89 4.95
C SER A 33 -10.15 1.06 5.37
N ASP A 34 -10.16 -0.25 5.09
CA ASP A 34 -9.09 -1.17 5.49
C ASP A 34 -8.00 -1.31 4.42
N TYR A 35 -8.27 -0.83 3.21
CA TYR A 35 -7.26 -0.80 2.16
C TYR A 35 -6.14 0.17 2.54
N ALA A 36 -4.92 -0.22 2.20
CA ALA A 36 -3.73 0.58 2.47
C ALA A 36 -3.90 2.00 1.94
N GLN A 37 -3.74 3.01 2.79
CA GLN A 37 -3.79 4.40 2.36
C GLN A 37 -2.41 4.87 1.91
N CYS A 38 -2.39 5.82 0.98
CA CYS A 38 -1.15 6.47 0.57
C CYS A 38 -0.51 7.19 1.77
N ALA A 39 0.79 7.01 1.96
CA ALA A 39 1.55 7.72 2.98
C ALA A 39 1.93 9.09 2.42
N PHE A 40 1.26 10.15 2.86
CA PHE A 40 1.60 11.51 2.48
C PHE A 40 2.25 12.28 3.64
N PRO A 41 3.32 13.05 3.38
CA PRO A 41 4.11 13.04 2.15
C PRO A 41 4.99 11.78 2.03
N PHE A 42 5.32 11.37 0.80
CA PHE A 42 6.32 10.32 0.56
C PHE A 42 7.50 10.81 -0.26
N TRP A 43 8.66 10.24 0.01
CA TRP A 43 9.89 10.54 -0.70
C TRP A 43 10.13 9.53 -1.82
N PHE A 44 10.24 10.03 -3.05
CA PHE A 44 10.62 9.25 -4.22
C PHE A 44 11.71 10.00 -5.02
N ARG A 45 12.81 9.30 -5.28
CA ARG A 45 14.06 9.86 -5.83
C ARG A 45 14.50 11.08 -5.03
N HIS A 46 14.54 12.25 -5.65
CA HIS A 46 14.91 13.52 -5.01
C HIS A 46 13.70 14.45 -4.79
N MET A 47 12.46 13.92 -4.86
CA MET A 47 11.23 14.69 -4.80
C MET A 47 10.29 14.20 -3.69
N ILE A 48 9.62 15.13 -3.03
CA ILE A 48 8.61 14.85 -2.01
C ILE A 48 7.22 15.01 -2.65
N TYR A 49 6.42 13.95 -2.58
CA TYR A 49 5.07 13.91 -3.15
C TYR A 49 4.01 14.03 -2.07
N TRP A 50 3.04 14.90 -2.30
CA TRP A 50 1.88 15.15 -1.44
C TRP A 50 0.58 14.61 -2.02
N ASP A 51 0.63 14.14 -3.26
CA ASP A 51 -0.46 13.54 -4.00
C ASP A 51 0.09 12.41 -4.88
N CYS A 52 -0.79 11.66 -5.52
CA CYS A 52 -0.43 10.64 -6.47
C CYS A 52 0.35 11.23 -7.66
N THR A 53 1.36 10.49 -8.11
CA THR A 53 2.23 10.90 -9.21
C THR A 53 2.22 9.88 -10.33
N GLU A 54 2.51 10.33 -11.55
CA GLU A 54 2.73 9.48 -12.74
C GLU A 54 4.23 9.25 -12.96
N ASP A 55 5.09 9.84 -12.12
CA ASP A 55 6.54 9.79 -12.26
C ASP A 55 7.07 8.36 -12.27
N GLY A 56 7.78 8.02 -13.36
CA GLY A 56 8.36 6.69 -13.56
C GLY A 56 7.39 5.62 -14.02
N GLU A 57 6.12 5.95 -14.25
CA GLU A 57 5.11 5.04 -14.80
C GLU A 57 4.95 5.29 -16.31
N VAL A 58 4.81 4.22 -17.11
CA VAL A 58 4.88 4.28 -18.58
C VAL A 58 3.50 4.47 -19.23
N PHE A 59 2.43 4.06 -18.56
CA PHE A 59 1.05 4.07 -19.04
C PHE A 59 0.22 5.27 -18.55
N GLY A 60 0.85 6.27 -17.94
CA GLY A 60 0.19 7.46 -17.37
C GLY A 60 -0.68 7.17 -16.14
N LYS A 61 -0.47 6.02 -15.47
CA LYS A 61 -1.23 5.68 -14.27
C LYS A 61 -0.62 6.33 -13.04
N ARG A 62 -1.47 7.08 -12.33
CA ARG A 62 -1.11 7.66 -11.03
C ARG A 62 -0.90 6.59 -9.98
N TRP A 63 0.14 6.76 -9.19
CA TRP A 63 0.49 5.88 -8.09
C TRP A 63 0.94 6.68 -6.87
N CYS A 64 0.90 6.05 -5.70
CA CYS A 64 1.38 6.62 -4.45
C CYS A 64 2.16 5.59 -3.65
N SER A 65 3.08 6.03 -2.79
CA SER A 65 3.74 5.13 -1.85
C SER A 65 2.84 4.83 -0.65
N LEU A 66 2.96 3.63 -0.09
CA LEU A 66 2.33 3.24 1.18
C LEU A 66 3.25 3.48 2.39
N THR A 67 4.44 4.03 2.14
CA THR A 67 5.48 4.31 3.14
C THR A 67 6.05 5.72 2.96
N PRO A 68 6.55 6.38 4.02
CA PRO A 68 7.17 7.69 3.88
C PRO A 68 8.42 7.72 2.97
N ASN A 69 9.11 6.58 2.80
CA ASN A 69 10.33 6.50 1.98
C ASN A 69 10.22 5.38 0.94
N PHE A 70 9.67 5.72 -0.23
CA PHE A 70 9.56 4.78 -1.35
C PHE A 70 10.93 4.27 -1.79
N ASN A 71 11.98 5.10 -1.77
CA ASN A 71 13.30 4.70 -2.25
C ASN A 71 13.86 3.50 -1.47
N LYS A 72 13.54 3.42 -0.18
CA LYS A 72 13.94 2.34 0.70
C LYS A 72 13.00 1.14 0.61
N ASP A 73 11.70 1.39 0.71
CA ASP A 73 10.74 0.33 0.96
C ASP A 73 10.14 -0.21 -0.35
N GLN A 74 10.03 0.63 -1.38
CA GLN A 74 9.48 0.32 -2.71
C GLN A 74 8.05 -0.23 -2.66
N ILE A 75 7.26 0.23 -1.69
CA ILE A 75 5.87 -0.18 -1.50
C ILE A 75 4.96 0.93 -2.01
N TRP A 76 4.05 0.56 -2.89
CA TRP A 76 3.17 1.48 -3.58
C TRP A 76 1.90 0.79 -4.05
N LYS A 77 0.94 1.62 -4.45
CA LYS A 77 -0.27 1.18 -5.16
C LYS A 77 -0.64 2.21 -6.22
N TYR A 78 -1.45 1.77 -7.18
CA TYR A 78 -2.12 2.71 -8.08
C TYR A 78 -3.19 3.49 -7.31
N CYS A 79 -3.31 4.76 -7.67
CA CYS A 79 -4.42 5.59 -7.24
C CYS A 79 -5.64 5.29 -8.11
N ILE A 80 -6.82 5.49 -7.51
CA ILE A 80 -8.13 5.28 -8.13
C ILE A 80 -8.72 6.64 -8.47
#